data_AF-A0A2N2EVV0-F1
#
_entry.id   AF-A0A2N2EVV0-F1
#
_cell.length_a   1.000
_cell.length_b   1.000
_cell.length_c   1.000
_cell.angle_alpha   90.00
_cell.angle_beta   90.00
_cell.angle_gamma   90.00
#
_symmetry.space_group_name_H-M   'P 1'
#
loop_
_entity.id
_entity.type
_entity.pdbx_description
1 polymer ?
#
loop_
_entity_poly.entity_id
_entity_poly.type
_entity_poly.pdbx_seq_one_letter_code
_entity_poly.pdbx_strand_id
1 'polypeptide(L)' 'MGITLHLEQMSIEEKVQAMETIWSDLCENADSLVSPSWHKNILREREDRVNSGDEKFVNWDKAKRYIQDKTF' A
#
# COMPACT_ATOMS: atom_id res chain seq x y z
N MET A 1 20.94 7.41 -9.89
CA MET A 1 20.57 7.10 -11.29
C MET A 1 19.10 6.75 -11.29
N GLY A 2 18.29 7.41 -12.12
CA GLY A 2 16.88 7.05 -12.29
C GLY A 2 16.73 6.02 -13.40
N ILE A 3 15.82 5.07 -13.24
CA ILE A 3 15.40 4.17 -14.30
C ILE A 3 14.29 4.90 -15.08
N THR A 4 14.47 5.05 -16.40
CA THR A 4 13.42 5.61 -17.27
C THR A 4 12.63 4.47 -17.88
N LEU A 5 11.34 4.37 -17.54
CA LEU A 5 10.39 3.47 -18.19
C LEU A 5 9.62 4.27 -19.26
N HIS A 6 9.57 3.77 -20.49
CA HIS A 6 8.79 4.38 -21.57
C HIS A 6 7.29 4.03 -21.43
N LEU A 7 6.68 4.46 -20.33
CA LEU A 7 5.30 4.11 -19.99
C LEU A 7 4.30 4.49 -21.09
N GLU A 8 4.55 5.55 -21.85
CA GLU A 8 3.68 5.96 -22.95
C GLU A 8 3.62 4.96 -24.11
N GLN A 9 4.58 4.05 -24.22
CA GLN A 9 4.62 3.00 -25.24
C GLN A 9 3.95 1.70 -24.77
N MET A 10 3.60 1.60 -23.49
CA MET A 10 3.00 0.41 -22.90
C MET A 10 1.48 0.47 -22.95
N SER A 11 0.85 -0.67 -23.26
CA SER A 11 -0.58 -0.88 -23.01
C SER A 11 -0.89 -0.82 -21.51
N ILE A 12 -2.17 -0.75 -21.16
CA ILE A 12 -2.58 -0.75 -19.75
C ILE A 12 -2.19 -2.07 -19.09
N GLU A 13 -2.39 -3.18 -19.79
CA GLU A 13 -2.04 -4.53 -19.33
C GLU A 13 -0.54 -4.64 -19.07
N GLU A 14 0.29 -4.13 -19.99
CA GLU A 14 1.75 -4.11 -19.84
C GLU A 14 2.20 -3.27 -18.64
N LYS A 15 1.55 -2.12 -18.39
CA LYS A 15 1.82 -1.31 -17.19
C LYS A 15 1.47 -2.05 -15.90
N VAL A 16 0.33 -2.72 -15.87
CA VAL A 16 -0.09 -3.51 -14.70
C VAL A 16 0.89 -4.65 -14.46
N GLN A 17 1.28 -5.39 -15.50
CA GLN A 17 2.23 -6.49 -15.37
C GLN A 17 3.63 -6.01 -14.95
N ALA A 18 4.08 -4.85 -15.43
CA ALA A 18 5.32 -4.24 -14.98
C ALA A 18 5.25 -3.87 -13.49
N MET A 19 4.13 -3.28 -13.04
CA MET A 19 3.89 -2.96 -11.63
C MET A 19 3.89 -4.22 -10.75
N GLU A 20 3.24 -5.30 -11.18
CA GLU A 20 3.23 -6.59 -10.46
C GLU A 20 4.61 -7.21 -10.37
N THR A 21 5.39 -7.14 -11.46
CA THR A 21 6.77 -7.66 -11.49
C THR A 21 7.67 -6.89 -10.52
N ILE A 22 7.60 -5.55 -10.54
CA ILE A 22 8.32 -4.70 -9.60
C ILE A 22 7.89 -5.02 -8.17
N TRP A 23 6.59 -5.18 -7.93
CA TRP A 23 6.06 -5.49 -6.61
C TRP A 23 6.55 -6.85 -6.09
N SER A 24 6.57 -7.89 -6.94
CA SER A 24 7.08 -9.21 -6.59
C SER A 24 8.56 -9.16 -6.17
N ASP A 25 9.40 -8.48 -6.95
CA ASP A 25 10.83 -8.32 -6.66
C ASP A 25 11.07 -7.58 -5.34
N LEU A 26 10.30 -6.51 -5.07
CA LEU A 26 10.36 -5.79 -3.80
C LEU A 26 9.93 -6.67 -2.61
N CYS A 27 8.94 -7.53 -2.78
CA CYS A 27 8.49 -8.47 -1.75
C CYS A 27 9.54 -9.54 -1.45
N GLU A 28 10.21 -10.08 -2.47
CA GLU A 28 11.29 -11.06 -2.30
C GLU A 28 12.49 -10.47 -1.55
N ASN A 29 12.74 -9.18 -1.72
CA ASN A 29 13.84 -8.46 -1.08
C ASN A 29 13.38 -7.60 0.13
N ALA A 30 12.19 -7.86 0.68
CA ALA A 30 11.57 -7.00 1.69
C ALA A 30 12.45 -6.78 2.93
N ASP A 31 13.22 -7.79 3.34
CA ASP A 31 14.11 -7.72 4.51
C ASP A 31 15.28 -6.73 4.32
N SER A 32 15.62 -6.41 3.07
CA SER A 32 16.65 -5.42 2.75
C SER A 32 16.15 -3.97 2.81
N LEU A 33 14.82 -3.79 2.84
CA LEU A 33 14.19 -2.46 2.86
C LEU A 33 14.02 -1.98 4.29
N VAL A 34 14.89 -1.07 4.72
CA VAL A 34 14.74 -0.41 6.01
C VAL A 34 13.56 0.55 5.95
N SER A 35 12.54 0.30 6.76
CA SER A 35 11.41 1.22 6.91
C SER A 35 11.90 2.61 7.35
N PRO A 36 11.43 3.70 6.73
CA PRO A 36 11.75 5.06 7.16
C PRO A 36 11.44 5.28 8.64
N SER A 37 12.25 6.09 9.32
CA SER A 37 12.08 6.35 10.76
C SER A 37 10.71 6.90 11.14
N TRP A 38 10.07 7.65 10.23
CA TRP A 38 8.73 8.21 10.45
C TRP A 38 7.62 7.16 10.44
N HIS A 39 7.79 5.99 9.82
CA HIS A 39 6.79 4.91 9.82
C HIS A 39 6.44 4.50 11.26
N LYS A 40 7.45 4.39 12.12
CA LYS A 40 7.27 4.02 13.53
C LYS A 40 6.40 5.01 14.29
N ASN A 41 6.55 6.30 14.00
CA ASN A 41 5.78 7.35 14.68
C ASN A 41 4.29 7.25 14.29
N ILE A 42 4.01 7.06 13.00
CA ILE A 42 2.63 6.88 12.52
C ILE A 42 1.98 5.62 13.09
N LEU A 43 2.72 4.51 13.19
CA LEU A 43 2.19 3.27 13.77
C LEU A 43 1.84 3.45 15.26
N ARG A 44 2.70 4.10 16.03
CA ARG A 44 2.43 4.43 17.45
C ARG A 44 1.20 5.32 17.59
N GLU A 45 1.11 6.37 16.78
CA GLU A 45 -0.02 7.29 16.81
C GLU A 45 -1.36 6.58 16.53
N ARG A 46 -1.37 5.64 15.58
CA ARG A 46 -2.55 4.80 15.27
C ARG A 46 -2.87 3.83 16.40
N GLU A 47 -1.85 3.20 16.98
CA GLU A 47 -2.02 2.29 18.12
C GLU A 47 -2.61 3.02 19.33
N ASP A 48 -2.11 4.22 19.64
CA ASP A 48 -2.63 5.07 20.72
C ASP A 48 -4.10 5.43 20.49
N ARG A 49 -4.49 5.76 19.26
CA ARG A 49 -5.90 6.05 18.92
C ARG A 49 -6.82 4.84 19.02
N VAL A 50 -6.31 3.65 18.72
CA VAL A 50 -7.07 2.41 18.95
C VAL A 50 -7.25 2.18 20.45
N ASN A 51 -6.20 2.39 21.25
CA ASN A 51 -6.23 2.21 22.70
C ASN A 51 -7.09 3.25 23.42
N SER A 52 -7.15 4.50 22.93
CA SER A 52 -8.05 5.54 23.44
C SER A 52 -9.51 5.32 23.03
N GLY A 53 -9.75 4.47 22.02
CA GLY A 53 -11.08 4.21 21.46
C GLY A 53 -11.51 5.17 20.35
N ASP A 54 -10.63 6.08 19.94
CA ASP A 54 -10.84 7.04 18.84
C ASP A 54 -10.83 6.36 17.46
N GLU A 55 -10.11 5.24 17.33
CA GLU A 55 -10.13 4.38 16.15
C GLU A 55 -10.54 2.94 16.49
N LYS A 56 -11.15 2.26 15.52
CA LYS A 56 -11.59 0.86 15.68
C LYS A 56 -11.22 0.05 14.45
N PHE A 57 -10.80 -1.19 14.69
CA PHE A 57 -10.66 -2.16 13.62
C PHE A 57 -12.03 -2.45 13.01
N VAL A 58 -12.07 -2.48 11.67
CA VAL A 58 -13.24 -2.85 10.90
C VAL A 58 -13.00 -4.21 10.27
N ASN A 59 -14.05 -5.03 10.22
CA ASN A 59 -14.00 -6.28 9.48
C ASN A 59 -13.75 -5.99 7.98
N TRP A 60 -12.83 -6.73 7.37
CA TRP A 60 -12.40 -6.50 6.00
C TRP A 60 -13.53 -6.53 4.96
N ASP A 61 -14.49 -7.47 5.10
CA ASP A 61 -15.62 -7.54 4.18
C ASP A 61 -16.57 -6.35 4.34
N LYS A 62 -16.73 -5.84 5.57
CA LYS A 62 -17.48 -4.59 5.81
C LYS A 62 -16.78 -3.38 5.19
N ALA A 63 -15.45 -3.30 5.31
CA ALA A 63 -14.67 -2.22 4.71
C ALA A 63 -14.77 -2.22 3.18
N LYS A 64 -14.64 -3.40 2.54
CA LYS A 64 -14.81 -3.54 1.09
C LYS A 64 -16.19 -3.09 0.62
N ARG A 65 -17.26 -3.54 1.29
CA ARG A 65 -18.64 -3.13 0.96
C ARG A 65 -18.82 -1.62 1.08
N TYR A 66 -18.36 -1.03 2.18
CA TYR A 66 -18.44 0.43 2.37
C TYR A 66 -17.73 1.20 1.25
N ILE A 67 -16.54 0.75 0.81
CA ILE A 67 -15.80 1.41 -0.29
C ILE A 67 -16.56 1.28 -1.61
N GLN A 68 -17.11 0.10 -1.90
CA GLN A 68 -17.95 -0.11 -3.09
C GLN A 68 -19.17 0.81 -3.08
N ASP A 69 -19.92 0.84 -1.96
CA ASP A 69 -21.13 1.65 -1.79
C ASP A 69 -20.87 3.17 -1.82
N LYS A 70 -19.62 3.61 -1.60
CA LYS A 70 -19.23 5.04 -1.64
C LYS A 70 -18.65 5.49 -2.96
N THR A 71 -18.19 4.55 -3.80
CA THR A 71 -17.51 4.86 -5.06
C THR A 71 -18.46 4.71 -6.27
N PHE A 72 -19.61 4.07 -6.07
CA PHE A 72 -20.70 3.92 -7.02
C PHE A 72 -21.98 4.56 -6.48
#